data_AF-A0A9P7XYF1-F1
#
_entry.id   AF-A0A9P7XYF1-F1
#
_cell.length_a   1.000
_cell.length_b   1.000
_cell.length_c   1.000
_cell.angle_alpha   90.00
_cell.angle_beta   90.00
_cell.angle_gamma   90.00
#
_symmetry.space_group_name_H-M   'P 1'
#
loop_
_entity.id
_entity.type
_entity.pdbx_description
1 polymer ?
#
loop_
_entity_poly.entity_id
_entity_poly.type
_entity_poly.pdbx_seq_one_letter_code
_entity_poly.pdbx_strand_id
1 'polypeptide(L)'
;MDNYFSNVDLFKYLRSLQICACGTARVSSKNFPKAPKVDKTDDHEWNTLSGVIVDNAVLAAVWIDNAPVNLLTTFYTITGDCRVPRTRWRPRITSSNGKAIREYFQDAPSAAVVIPKIIDDYNNHMNGVDISDHCPHAAFSQVPTFP
;
A
#
# COMPACT_ATOMS: atom_id res chain seq x y z
N MET A 1 -1.01 -8.00 -4.63
CA MET A 1 0.20 -8.62 -5.18
C MET A 1 1.42 -7.91 -4.57
N ASP A 2 2.50 -8.63 -4.25
CA ASP A 2 3.71 -8.02 -3.70
C ASP A 2 4.55 -7.33 -4.80
N ASN A 3 5.44 -6.43 -4.38
CA ASN A 3 6.31 -5.62 -5.21
C ASN A 3 7.28 -6.40 -6.09
N TYR A 4 7.52 -7.68 -5.79
CA TYR A 4 8.35 -8.56 -6.62
C TYR A 4 7.70 -8.93 -7.96
N PHE A 5 6.37 -9.11 -7.95
CA PHE A 5 5.62 -9.55 -9.14
C PHE A 5 4.89 -8.42 -9.86
N SER A 6 4.69 -7.29 -9.17
CA SER A 6 3.85 -6.20 -9.66
C SER A 6 4.61 -5.30 -10.64
N ASN A 7 4.18 -5.30 -11.91
CA ASN A 7 4.65 -4.36 -12.94
C ASN A 7 3.50 -3.92 -13.87
N VAL A 8 3.70 -2.84 -14.62
CA VAL A 8 2.66 -2.24 -15.48
C VAL A 8 2.23 -3.19 -16.59
N ASP A 9 3.16 -3.91 -17.21
CA ASP A 9 2.88 -4.80 -18.35
C ASP A 9 2.00 -5.99 -17.92
N LEU A 10 2.25 -6.56 -16.74
CA LEU A 10 1.44 -7.59 -16.13
C LEU A 10 0.03 -7.06 -15.84
N PHE A 11 -0.09 -5.88 -15.25
CA PHE A 11 -1.38 -5.30 -14.91
C PHE A 11 -2.22 -5.00 -16.15
N LYS A 12 -1.58 -4.55 -17.24
CA LYS A 12 -2.24 -4.44 -18.56
C LYS A 12 -2.73 -5.80 -19.06
N TYR A 13 -1.89 -6.83 -18.98
CA TYR A 13 -2.26 -8.16 -19.42
C TYR A 13 -3.46 -8.70 -18.61
N LEU A 14 -3.43 -8.56 -17.29
CA LEU A 14 -4.54 -8.93 -16.42
C LEU A 14 -5.82 -8.16 -16.77
N ARG A 15 -5.71 -6.85 -17.03
CA ARG A 15 -6.86 -6.03 -17.50
C ARG A 15 -7.44 -6.59 -18.80
N SER A 16 -6.59 -7.00 -19.75
CA SER A 16 -7.02 -7.56 -21.04
C SER A 16 -7.76 -8.90 -20.87
N LEU A 17 -7.42 -9.66 -19.83
CA LEU A 17 -8.12 -10.88 -19.42
C LEU A 17 -9.36 -10.60 -18.55
N GLN A 18 -9.73 -9.33 -18.37
CA GLN A 18 -10.79 -8.89 -17.46
C GLN A 18 -10.57 -9.28 -15.98
N ILE A 19 -9.31 -9.49 -15.61
CA ILE A 19 -8.90 -9.76 -14.23
C ILE A 19 -8.53 -8.42 -13.57
N CYS A 20 -9.21 -8.11 -12.47
CA CYS A 20 -8.88 -6.96 -11.64
C CYS A 20 -7.67 -7.27 -10.76
N ALA A 21 -6.71 -6.36 -10.68
CA ALA A 21 -5.48 -6.53 -9.94
C ALA A 21 -5.15 -5.29 -9.12
N CYS A 22 -4.54 -5.51 -7.95
CA CYS A 22 -4.01 -4.48 -7.06
C CYS A 22 -2.71 -4.99 -6.44
N GLY A 23 -1.70 -4.13 -6.35
CA GLY A 23 -0.40 -4.48 -5.78
C GLY A 23 0.45 -3.28 -5.45
N THR A 24 1.44 -3.48 -4.59
CA THR A 24 2.51 -2.49 -4.39
C THR A 24 3.54 -2.66 -5.49
N ALA A 25 4.18 -1.58 -5.92
CA ALA A 25 5.18 -1.62 -6.99
C ALA A 25 6.46 -0.91 -6.57
N ARG A 26 7.60 -1.37 -7.08
CA ARG A 26 8.86 -0.65 -6.90
C ARG A 26 8.93 0.52 -7.88
N VAL A 27 9.47 1.65 -7.42
CA VAL A 27 9.75 2.82 -8.29
C VAL A 27 10.71 2.43 -9.43
N SER A 28 11.59 1.45 -9.19
CA SER A 28 12.51 0.92 -10.19
C SER A 28 11.87 -0.07 -11.16
N SER A 29 10.57 -0.36 -11.03
CA SER A 29 9.88 -1.27 -11.94
C SER A 29 9.86 -0.71 -13.37
N LYS A 30 10.00 -1.60 -14.35
CA LYS A 30 9.89 -1.26 -15.77
C LYS A 30 8.55 -0.57 -16.04
N ASN A 31 8.59 0.50 -16.83
CA ASN A 31 7.45 1.32 -17.23
C ASN A 31 6.67 1.99 -16.08
N PHE A 32 7.21 2.02 -14.86
CA PHE A 32 6.59 2.80 -13.80
C PHE A 32 6.70 4.30 -14.14
N PRO A 33 5.59 5.07 -14.08
CA PRO A 33 5.60 6.46 -14.48
C PRO A 33 6.53 7.26 -13.58
N LYS A 34 7.27 8.21 -14.16
CA LYS A 34 8.07 9.18 -13.38
C LYS A 34 7.18 10.19 -12.64
N ALA A 35 5.92 10.33 -13.02
CA ALA A 35 5.06 11.46 -12.69
C ALA A 35 4.39 11.45 -11.30
N PRO A 36 4.05 10.32 -10.65
CA PRO A 36 3.65 10.40 -9.26
C PRO A 36 4.88 10.33 -8.34
N LYS A 37 6.09 10.68 -8.81
CA LYS A 37 7.21 10.94 -7.92
C LYS A 37 6.85 12.17 -7.10
N VAL A 38 6.29 11.88 -5.95
CA VAL A 38 6.55 12.66 -4.76
C VAL A 38 8.08 12.66 -4.62
N ASP A 39 8.72 13.72 -5.11
CA ASP A 39 10.16 13.82 -5.03
C ASP A 39 10.54 13.81 -3.55
N LYS A 40 11.59 13.06 -3.20
CA LYS A 40 12.04 12.93 -1.79
C LYS A 40 12.43 14.27 -1.17
N THR A 41 12.60 15.29 -2.00
CA THR A 41 12.98 16.67 -1.68
C THR A 41 11.80 17.62 -1.53
N ASP A 42 10.61 17.23 -1.97
CA ASP A 42 9.41 18.04 -1.80
C ASP A 42 8.76 17.66 -0.46
N ASP A 43 8.47 18.67 0.37
CA ASP A 43 7.73 18.55 1.62
C ASP A 43 6.28 18.13 1.30
N HIS A 44 6.09 16.85 1.00
CA HIS A 44 4.76 16.32 0.76
C HIS A 44 4.04 16.10 2.07
N GLU A 45 2.82 16.62 2.16
CA GLU A 45 2.01 16.55 3.35
C GLU A 45 1.65 15.08 3.67
N TRP A 46 1.74 14.72 4.94
CA TRP A 46 1.38 13.37 5.40
C TRP A 46 -0.05 13.03 4.99
N ASN A 47 -0.28 11.76 4.62
CA ASN A 47 -1.54 11.22 4.14
C ASN A 47 -1.99 11.72 2.73
N THR A 48 -1.11 12.37 1.96
CA THR A 48 -1.39 12.76 0.56
C THR A 48 -1.50 11.54 -0.35
N LEU A 49 -2.47 11.54 -1.26
CA LEU A 49 -2.65 10.53 -2.31
C LEU A 49 -2.58 11.20 -3.68
N SER A 50 -1.67 10.72 -4.53
CA SER A 50 -1.52 11.17 -5.92
C SER A 50 -1.52 9.97 -6.85
N GLY A 51 -1.85 10.17 -8.13
CA GLY A 51 -1.67 9.10 -9.10
C GLY A 51 -1.97 9.50 -10.53
N VAL A 52 -1.52 8.64 -11.43
CA VAL A 52 -1.53 8.86 -12.87
C VAL A 52 -2.01 7.57 -13.54
N ILE A 53 -2.90 7.72 -14.52
CA ILE A 53 -3.30 6.61 -15.38
C ILE A 53 -2.20 6.41 -16.42
N VAL A 54 -1.62 5.21 -16.42
CA VAL A 54 -0.58 4.77 -17.35
C VAL A 54 -1.25 3.97 -18.46
N ASP A 55 -0.97 4.37 -19.70
CA ASP A 55 -1.42 3.69 -20.91
C ASP A 55 -2.93 3.43 -20.95
N ASN A 56 -3.72 4.35 -20.39
CA ASN A 56 -5.18 4.31 -20.29
C ASN A 56 -5.77 3.04 -19.64
N ALA A 57 -4.96 2.23 -18.96
CA ALA A 57 -5.37 0.92 -18.47
C ALA A 57 -5.04 0.66 -16.99
N VAL A 58 -3.94 1.24 -16.49
CA VAL A 58 -3.42 0.98 -15.14
C VAL A 58 -3.29 2.28 -14.39
N LEU A 59 -3.88 2.37 -13.21
CA LEU A 59 -3.65 3.48 -12.30
C LEU A 59 -2.38 3.20 -11.49
N ALA A 60 -1.40 4.09 -11.61
CA ALA A 60 -0.24 4.14 -10.75
C ALA A 60 -0.44 5.24 -9.70
N ALA A 61 -0.58 4.83 -8.44
CA ALA A 61 -0.84 5.72 -7.32
C ALA A 61 0.33 5.74 -6.34
N VAL A 62 0.49 6.85 -5.64
CA VAL A 62 1.46 7.04 -4.56
C VAL A 62 0.74 7.64 -3.37
N TRP A 63 0.90 7.02 -2.22
CA TRP A 63 0.36 7.48 -0.95
C TRP A 63 1.49 7.77 0.03
N ILE A 64 1.43 8.92 0.70
CA ILE A 64 2.46 9.39 1.63
C ILE A 64 2.06 9.02 3.05
N ASP A 65 2.73 8.02 3.61
CA ASP A 65 2.71 7.74 5.05
C ASP A 65 4.01 8.27 5.68
N ASN A 66 4.78 7.44 6.37
CA ASN A 66 6.15 7.78 6.77
C ASN A 66 7.14 7.77 5.59
N ALA A 67 6.82 7.00 4.56
CA ALA A 67 7.56 6.93 3.31
C ALA A 67 6.55 6.77 2.15
N PRO A 68 6.93 7.13 0.91
CA PRO A 68 6.04 6.96 -0.24
C PRO A 68 5.74 5.48 -0.50
N VAL A 69 4.45 5.15 -0.50
CA VAL A 69 3.92 3.83 -0.85
C VAL A 69 3.39 3.88 -2.28
N ASN A 70 4.05 3.17 -3.19
CA ASN A 70 3.65 3.12 -4.60
C ASN A 70 2.76 1.90 -4.85
N LEU A 71 1.64 2.12 -5.54
CA LEU A 71 0.65 1.11 -5.87
C LEU A 71 0.33 1.11 -7.36
N LEU A 72 -0.03 -0.07 -7.86
CA LEU A 72 -0.62 -0.27 -9.17
C LEU A 72 -1.99 -0.91 -8.99
N THR A 73 -2.96 -0.45 -9.75
CA THR A 73 -4.30 -1.05 -9.79
C THR A 73 -4.97 -0.87 -11.15
N THR A 74 -5.82 -1.82 -11.52
CA THR A 74 -6.68 -1.78 -12.72
C THR A 74 -8.15 -1.52 -12.40
N PHE A 75 -8.50 -1.41 -11.12
CA PHE A 75 -9.88 -1.35 -10.65
C PHE A 75 -10.24 0.01 -10.04
N TYR A 76 -9.36 0.58 -9.21
CA TYR A 76 -9.66 1.85 -8.55
C TYR A 76 -9.37 3.05 -9.45
N THR A 77 -10.15 4.10 -9.22
CA THR A 77 -9.89 5.47 -9.66
C THR A 77 -9.66 6.36 -8.44
N ILE A 78 -8.94 7.48 -8.61
CA ILE A 78 -8.64 8.44 -7.52
C ILE A 78 -9.77 9.46 -7.33
N THR A 79 -10.83 9.38 -8.13
CA THR A 79 -11.95 10.32 -8.10
C THR A 79 -13.07 9.83 -7.16
N GLY A 80 -13.69 10.75 -6.41
CA GLY A 80 -14.85 10.48 -5.53
C GLY A 80 -14.48 10.07 -4.09
N ASP A 81 -15.39 9.32 -3.44
CA ASP A 81 -15.26 8.79 -2.07
C ASP A 81 -14.23 7.65 -1.97
N CYS A 82 -12.99 7.95 -2.33
CA CYS A 82 -11.88 7.01 -2.33
C CYS A 82 -11.17 6.90 -0.98
N ARG A 83 -11.78 7.39 0.12
CA ARG A 83 -11.18 7.38 1.46
C ARG A 83 -12.13 6.83 2.52
N VAL A 84 -11.57 6.20 3.54
CA VAL A 84 -12.30 5.54 4.63
C VAL A 84 -11.66 5.90 5.99
N PRO A 85 -12.45 6.13 7.04
CA PRO A 85 -11.93 6.34 8.38
C PRO A 85 -11.45 5.02 8.98
N ARG A 86 -10.22 5.00 9.50
CA ARG A 86 -9.66 3.84 10.19
C ARG A 86 -8.90 4.27 11.43
N THR A 87 -9.11 3.55 12.53
CA THR A 87 -8.31 3.73 13.74
C THR A 87 -6.90 3.22 13.48
N ARG A 88 -5.91 4.10 13.62
CA ARG A 88 -4.49 3.75 13.46
C ARG A 88 -3.70 4.12 14.71
N TRP A 89 -2.72 3.28 15.02
CA TRP A 89 -1.70 3.60 15.99
C TRP A 89 -0.79 4.70 15.45
N ARG A 90 -0.35 5.58 16.35
CA ARG A 90 0.58 6.66 16.02
C ARG A 90 1.84 6.07 15.36
N PRO A 91 2.20 6.50 14.14
CA PRO A 91 3.43 6.06 13.52
C PRO A 91 4.65 6.58 14.29
N ARG A 92 5.80 5.94 14.09
CA ARG A 92 7.07 6.45 14.60
C ARG A 92 7.33 7.86 14.06
N ILE A 93 7.61 8.78 14.98
CA ILE A 93 7.99 10.16 14.66
C ILE A 93 9.41 10.15 14.06
N THR A 94 9.54 10.70 12.85
CA THR A 94 10.79 10.97 12.13
C THR A 94 10.94 12.49 11.94
N SER A 95 12.11 12.94 11.49
CA SER A 95 12.36 14.36 11.21
C SER A 95 11.41 14.93 10.14
N SER A 96 10.93 14.10 9.21
CA SER A 96 10.13 14.51 8.06
C SER A 96 8.62 14.51 8.34
N ASN A 97 8.11 13.60 9.18
CA ASN A 97 6.67 13.48 9.45
C ASN A 97 6.25 14.09 10.80
N GLY A 98 7.23 14.50 11.63
CA GLY A 98 6.99 14.69 13.05
C GLY A 98 6.05 15.85 13.37
N LYS A 99 6.03 16.89 12.56
CA LYS A 99 5.07 18.00 12.70
C LYS A 99 3.64 17.52 12.45
N ALA A 100 3.39 16.91 11.29
CA ALA A 100 2.05 16.45 10.90
C ALA A 100 1.51 15.37 11.85
N ILE A 101 2.34 14.41 12.28
CA ILE A 101 1.91 13.38 13.22
C ILE A 101 1.56 13.97 14.59
N ARG A 102 2.35 14.92 15.10
CA ARG A 102 2.06 15.59 16.38
C ARG A 102 0.79 16.42 16.30
N GLU A 103 0.54 17.09 15.18
CA GLU A 103 -0.70 17.85 14.97
C GLU A 103 -1.92 16.92 14.91
N TYR A 104 -1.82 15.82 14.17
CA TYR A 104 -2.95 14.90 13.93
C TYR A 104 -3.26 13.98 15.12
N PHE A 105 -2.22 13.45 15.78
CA PHE A 105 -2.38 12.51 16.90
C PHE A 105 -2.27 13.19 18.27
N GLN A 106 -1.76 14.43 18.36
CA GLN A 106 -1.54 15.18 19.61
C GLN A 106 -0.69 14.39 20.62
N ASP A 107 -1.28 13.96 21.74
CA ASP A 107 -0.68 13.04 22.73
C ASP A 107 -1.38 11.66 22.77
N ALA A 108 -2.40 11.44 21.94
CA ALA A 108 -3.11 10.16 21.87
C ALA A 108 -2.28 9.06 21.17
N PRO A 109 -2.24 7.83 21.72
CA PRO A 109 -1.47 6.74 21.12
C PRO A 109 -2.09 6.19 19.83
N SER A 110 -3.37 6.48 19.57
CA SER A 110 -4.07 6.16 18.33
C SER A 110 -5.10 7.24 18.00
N ALA A 111 -5.47 7.36 16.73
CA ALA A 111 -6.47 8.30 16.24
C ALA A 111 -7.22 7.72 15.03
N ALA A 112 -8.41 8.27 14.75
CA ALA A 112 -9.14 7.97 13.53
C ALA A 112 -8.53 8.75 12.36
N VAL A 113 -7.92 8.04 11.42
CA VAL A 113 -7.27 8.60 10.24
C VAL A 113 -8.07 8.25 9.00
N VAL A 114 -8.35 9.25 8.15
CA VAL A 114 -9.03 9.05 6.87
C VAL A 114 -8.02 8.65 5.79
N ILE A 115 -7.89 7.35 5.54
CA ILE A 115 -6.92 6.77 4.60
C ILE A 115 -7.56 6.43 3.26
N PRO A 116 -6.78 6.30 2.18
CA PRO A 116 -7.32 5.83 0.91
C PRO A 116 -7.90 4.41 1.01
N LYS A 117 -9.07 4.18 0.42
CA LYS A 117 -9.74 2.88 0.38
C LYS A 117 -8.88 1.80 -0.27
N ILE A 118 -8.12 2.14 -1.32
CA ILE A 118 -7.17 1.24 -1.96
C ILE A 118 -6.11 0.71 -0.98
N ILE A 119 -5.68 1.53 -0.01
CA ILE A 119 -4.71 1.13 1.03
C ILE A 119 -5.39 0.23 2.05
N ASP A 120 -6.60 0.57 2.48
CA ASP A 120 -7.36 -0.27 3.42
C ASP A 120 -7.64 -1.65 2.82
N ASP A 121 -8.16 -1.68 1.59
CA ASP A 121 -8.43 -2.91 0.85
C ASP A 121 -7.14 -3.71 0.63
N TYR A 122 -6.02 -3.06 0.28
CA TYR A 122 -4.72 -3.73 0.18
C TYR A 122 -4.34 -4.39 1.51
N ASN A 123 -4.37 -3.66 2.63
CA ASN A 123 -3.95 -4.18 3.94
C ASN A 123 -4.85 -5.32 4.44
N ASN A 124 -6.16 -5.26 4.16
CA ASN A 124 -7.12 -6.29 4.57
C ASN A 124 -6.96 -7.60 3.77
N HIS A 125 -6.52 -7.53 2.50
CA HIS A 125 -6.48 -8.70 1.60
C HIS A 125 -5.07 -9.25 1.37
N MET A 126 -4.02 -8.46 1.58
CA MET A 126 -2.64 -8.87 1.28
C MET A 126 -1.91 -9.59 2.40
N ASN A 127 -2.39 -9.44 3.64
CA ASN A 127 -1.79 -10.14 4.78
C ASN A 127 -2.04 -11.66 4.76
N GLY A 128 -2.84 -12.20 3.83
CA GLY A 128 -3.18 -13.63 3.82
C GLY A 128 -1.97 -14.56 3.70
N VAL A 129 -0.96 -14.17 2.92
CA VAL A 129 0.28 -14.97 2.75
C VAL A 129 1.22 -14.77 3.94
N ASP A 130 1.49 -13.52 4.33
CA ASP A 130 2.33 -13.22 5.50
C ASP A 130 1.79 -13.78 6.82
N ILE A 131 0.46 -13.84 7.02
CA ILE A 131 -0.15 -14.47 8.22
C ILE A 131 0.07 -15.99 8.21
N SER A 132 0.07 -16.62 7.03
CA SER A 132 0.33 -18.06 6.88
C SER A 132 1.80 -18.39 7.14
N ASP A 133 2.72 -17.53 6.69
CA ASP A 133 4.16 -17.66 6.88
C ASP A 133 4.64 -17.21 8.29
N HIS A 134 3.91 -16.30 8.95
CA HIS A 134 4.07 -15.97 10.37
C HIS A 134 3.54 -17.08 11.30
N CYS A 135 3.15 -18.23 10.75
CA CYS A 135 2.96 -19.46 11.49
C CYS A 135 4.21 -20.38 11.39
N PRO A 136 5.41 -20.01 11.88
CA PRO A 136 6.46 -20.99 12.07
C PRO A 136 6.24 -21.70 13.42
N HIS A 137 6.17 -23.04 13.34
CA HIS A 137 6.62 -23.98 14.37
C HIS A 137 5.68 -24.41 15.52
N ALA A 138 4.56 -23.76 15.82
CA ALA A 138 3.73 -24.20 16.96
C ALA A 138 2.87 -25.46 16.70
N ALA A 139 2.68 -25.87 15.44
CA ALA A 139 1.74 -26.94 15.08
C ALA A 139 2.37 -28.17 14.39
N PHE A 140 3.69 -28.28 14.36
CA PHE A 140 4.36 -29.55 14.04
C PHE A 140 4.89 -30.18 15.34
N SER A 141 3.97 -30.49 16.26
CA SER A 141 4.26 -31.47 17.31
C SER A 141 4.63 -32.77 16.61
N GLN A 142 5.84 -33.24 16.90
CA GLN A 142 6.37 -34.53 16.47
C GLN A 142 5.29 -35.61 16.62
N VAL A 143 4.95 -36.27 15.53
CA VAL A 143 4.20 -37.53 15.59
C VAL A 143 5.15 -38.55 16.22
N PRO A 144 4.85 -39.12 17.39
CA PRO A 144 5.72 -40.15 17.95
C PRO A 144 5.56 -41.41 17.09
N THR A 145 6.63 -41.79 16.40
CA THR A 145 6.73 -43.12 15.79
C THR A 145 7.01 -44.13 16.89
N PHE A 146 6.03 -44.97 17.22
CA PHE A 146 6.24 -46.28 17.86
C PHE A 146 6.64 -47.29 16.77
N PRO A 147 7.61 -48.16 17.04
CA PRO A 147 7.29 -49.43 17.71
C PRO A 147 8.13 -49.72 18.96
#